data_AF-A0A6G1R4G7-F1
#
_entry.id   AF-A0A6G1R4G7-F1
#
_cell.length_a   1.000
_cell.length_b   1.000
_cell.length_c   1.000
_cell.angle_alpha   90.00
_cell.angle_beta   90.00
_cell.angle_gamma   90.00
#
_symmetry.space_group_name_H-M   'P 1'
#
loop_
_entity.id
_entity.type
_entity.pdbx_description
1 polymer ?
#
loop_
_entity_poly.entity_id
_entity_poly.type
_entity_poly.pdbx_seq_one_letter_code
_entity_poly.pdbx_strand_id
1 'polypeptide(L)'
;KNYYSLCLFSRLLSGVKKLFIFQLNDGKVAVRNDIIVTHLTHNCLRSVLEQIAAYGQVVFRLQKFIDEVMGHSPENGMLGTVSTPKKTTEAPFRTYQAFMWALYKYFISFKEELTEIEKCIINKDKTVTLSIVIDKLSPRLAQLKVLHKVFSTGVAEVPPDTRNVVRASHLLNTLYKAILEYDSVGEASEQTVSLLFSLWVETVRPYLQTVDEWIVHGNLFDPAKEFIIQRNKNVPVNHRDFWYATYTLYSVSEKTENEEKMSDNASASSGSDQAPSSRQHTMVSFLKPVLKQIIMAGKSMQLLKNLQCKDGSPQQAASRDAERKSLYTLFLESVQSRLRHGEESVPDTITEQQATKQSLIKMR
;
A
#
# COMPACT_ATOMS: atom_id res chain seq x y z
N LYS A 1 2.18 -34.34 -23.83
CA LYS A 1 2.07 -34.36 -22.34
C LYS A 1 2.73 -33.15 -21.65
N ASN A 2 3.88 -32.65 -22.12
CA ASN A 2 4.54 -31.47 -21.53
C ASN A 2 3.69 -30.18 -21.57
N TYR A 3 2.91 -29.97 -22.64
CA TYR A 3 2.00 -28.82 -22.79
C TYR A 3 0.98 -28.68 -21.64
N TYR A 4 0.43 -29.80 -21.14
CA TYR A 4 -0.54 -29.77 -20.05
C TYR A 4 0.07 -29.32 -18.72
N SER A 5 1.33 -29.67 -18.44
CA SER A 5 2.00 -29.24 -17.20
C SER A 5 2.26 -27.74 -17.18
N LEU A 6 2.57 -27.14 -18.33
CA LEU A 6 2.86 -25.71 -18.46
C LEU A 6 1.60 -24.85 -18.36
N CYS A 7 0.50 -25.24 -19.00
CA CYS A 7 -0.81 -24.61 -18.81
C CYS A 7 -1.30 -24.71 -17.35
N LEU A 8 -0.97 -25.80 -16.65
CA LEU A 8 -1.33 -25.97 -15.23
C LEU A 8 -0.56 -25.00 -14.30
N PHE A 9 0.67 -24.58 -14.66
CA PHE A 9 1.40 -23.55 -13.91
C PHE A 9 0.78 -22.17 -14.08
N SER A 10 0.47 -21.78 -15.31
CA SER A 10 -0.26 -20.54 -15.60
C SER A 10 -1.58 -20.49 -14.83
N ARG A 11 -2.33 -21.60 -14.81
CA ARG A 11 -3.61 -21.70 -14.06
C ARG A 11 -3.43 -21.61 -12.55
N LEU A 12 -2.37 -22.23 -11.98
CA LEU A 12 -2.05 -22.08 -10.56
C LEU A 12 -1.75 -20.62 -10.21
N LEU A 13 -0.87 -19.98 -10.98
CA LEU A 13 -0.47 -18.59 -10.77
C LEU A 13 -1.58 -17.58 -11.09
N SER A 14 -2.60 -17.99 -11.86
CA SER A 14 -3.83 -17.23 -12.07
C SER A 14 -4.85 -17.38 -10.93
N GLY A 15 -4.59 -18.24 -9.95
CA GLY A 15 -5.44 -18.42 -8.76
C GLY A 15 -6.50 -19.53 -8.87
N VAL A 16 -6.37 -20.47 -9.82
CA VAL A 16 -7.32 -21.59 -9.96
C VAL A 16 -7.12 -22.61 -8.83
N LYS A 17 -8.17 -22.84 -8.03
CA LYS A 17 -8.11 -23.66 -6.79
C LYS A 17 -8.12 -25.17 -7.04
N LYS A 18 -8.67 -25.65 -8.16
CA LYS A 18 -8.82 -27.08 -8.47
C LYS A 18 -7.92 -27.47 -9.63
N LEU A 19 -6.74 -28.01 -9.33
CA LEU A 19 -5.78 -28.47 -10.32
C LEU A 19 -5.47 -29.96 -10.12
N PHE A 20 -5.04 -30.59 -11.21
CA PHE A 20 -4.64 -32.00 -11.17
C PHE A 20 -3.26 -32.18 -10.52
N ILE A 21 -2.32 -31.25 -10.76
CA ILE A 21 -0.95 -31.33 -10.23
C ILE A 21 -0.87 -30.80 -8.79
N PHE A 22 -1.61 -29.74 -8.50
CA PHE A 22 -1.60 -29.05 -7.21
C PHE A 22 -2.93 -29.25 -6.48
N GLN A 23 -2.87 -29.62 -5.22
CA GLN A 23 -4.01 -29.72 -4.32
C GLN A 23 -3.98 -28.56 -3.32
N LEU A 24 -5.15 -28.01 -3.03
CA LEU A 24 -5.33 -27.02 -1.97
C LEU A 24 -5.98 -27.75 -0.78
N ASN A 25 -5.19 -28.04 0.25
CA ASN A 25 -5.65 -28.71 1.48
C ASN A 25 -5.45 -27.72 2.63
N ASP A 26 -6.52 -27.40 3.39
CA ASP A 26 -6.49 -26.50 4.54
C ASP A 26 -5.80 -25.14 4.27
N GLY A 27 -6.03 -24.58 3.09
CA GLY A 27 -5.43 -23.30 2.67
C GLY A 27 -3.94 -23.38 2.31
N LYS A 28 -3.37 -24.59 2.23
CA LYS A 28 -2.01 -24.87 1.77
C LYS A 28 -2.01 -25.52 0.39
N VAL A 29 -1.23 -24.97 -0.52
CA VAL A 29 -0.98 -25.51 -1.85
C VAL A 29 0.12 -26.57 -1.75
N ALA A 30 -0.20 -27.81 -2.11
CA ALA A 30 0.71 -28.95 -2.10
C ALA A 30 0.74 -29.67 -3.45
N VAL A 31 1.84 -30.35 -3.77
CA VAL A 31 2.00 -31.15 -4.99
C VAL A 31 1.44 -32.55 -4.76
N ARG A 32 0.71 -33.12 -5.74
CA ARG A 32 0.26 -34.53 -5.64
C ARG A 32 1.45 -35.49 -5.68
N ASN A 33 1.39 -36.53 -4.86
CA ASN A 33 2.49 -37.50 -4.73
C ASN A 33 2.68 -38.39 -5.99
N ASP A 34 1.62 -38.64 -6.75
CA ASP A 34 1.61 -39.66 -7.82
C ASP A 34 1.87 -39.09 -9.22
N ILE A 35 2.66 -38.02 -9.31
CA ILE A 35 2.98 -37.38 -10.60
C ILE A 35 4.30 -37.92 -11.12
N ILE A 36 4.26 -38.50 -12.33
CA ILE A 36 5.44 -39.08 -12.99
C ILE A 36 5.48 -38.56 -14.44
N VAL A 37 6.67 -38.20 -14.91
CA VAL A 37 6.96 -37.90 -16.32
C VAL A 37 8.10 -38.79 -16.81
N THR A 38 8.12 -39.08 -18.11
CA THR A 38 9.05 -40.06 -18.72
C THR A 38 10.52 -39.64 -18.69
N HIS A 39 10.82 -38.35 -18.56
CA HIS A 39 12.17 -37.80 -18.73
C HIS A 39 12.77 -37.19 -17.46
N LEU A 40 12.11 -37.29 -16.31
CA LEU A 40 12.61 -36.78 -15.03
C LEU A 40 12.41 -37.82 -13.94
N THR A 41 13.38 -37.91 -13.02
CA THR A 41 13.20 -38.68 -11.79
C THR A 41 12.08 -38.07 -10.94
N HIS A 42 11.36 -38.92 -10.21
CA HIS A 42 10.25 -38.49 -9.35
C HIS A 42 10.68 -37.40 -8.35
N ASN A 43 11.83 -37.57 -7.70
CA ASN A 43 12.39 -36.60 -6.76
C ASN A 43 12.70 -35.24 -7.41
N CYS A 44 13.28 -35.23 -8.61
CA CYS A 44 13.62 -33.99 -9.32
C CYS A 44 12.35 -33.24 -9.74
N LEU A 45 11.39 -33.95 -10.33
CA LEU A 45 10.11 -33.36 -10.69
C LEU A 45 9.39 -32.78 -9.47
N ARG A 46 9.33 -33.53 -8.37
CA ARG A 46 8.72 -33.09 -7.13
C ARG A 46 9.35 -31.81 -6.60
N SER A 47 10.69 -31.75 -6.55
CA SER A 47 11.39 -30.55 -6.07
C SER A 47 11.06 -29.30 -6.89
N VAL A 48 11.01 -29.40 -8.22
CA VAL A 48 10.64 -28.26 -9.09
C VAL A 48 9.18 -27.86 -8.89
N LEU A 49 8.28 -28.85 -8.81
CA LEU A 49 6.85 -28.58 -8.56
C LEU A 49 6.61 -27.94 -7.19
N GLU A 50 7.34 -28.33 -6.16
CA GLU A 50 7.24 -27.74 -4.81
C GLU A 50 7.71 -26.28 -4.79
N GLN A 51 8.77 -25.94 -5.54
CA GLN A 51 9.17 -24.54 -5.71
C GLN A 51 8.06 -23.72 -6.39
N ILE A 52 7.39 -24.27 -7.40
CA ILE A 52 6.25 -23.60 -8.05
C ILE A 52 5.05 -23.49 -7.11
N ALA A 53 4.78 -24.53 -6.32
CA ALA A 53 3.71 -24.54 -5.32
C ALA A 53 3.89 -23.43 -4.28
N ALA A 54 5.12 -23.09 -3.89
CA ALA A 54 5.41 -21.98 -2.99
C ALA A 54 4.93 -20.63 -3.55
N TYR A 55 5.11 -20.37 -4.85
CA TYR A 55 4.55 -19.18 -5.50
C TYR A 55 3.03 -19.26 -5.61
N GLY A 56 2.47 -20.45 -5.88
CA GLY A 56 1.03 -20.67 -5.83
C GLY A 56 0.42 -20.34 -4.46
N GLN A 57 1.12 -20.66 -3.37
CA GLN A 57 0.71 -20.32 -2.01
C GLN A 57 0.69 -18.80 -1.79
N VAL A 58 1.69 -18.08 -2.31
CA VAL A 58 1.74 -16.62 -2.27
C VAL A 58 0.54 -16.01 -2.98
N VAL A 59 0.29 -16.41 -4.23
CA VAL A 59 -0.85 -15.95 -5.03
C VAL A 59 -2.16 -16.24 -4.31
N PHE A 60 -2.32 -17.45 -3.76
CA PHE A 60 -3.51 -17.85 -3.03
C PHE A 60 -3.77 -16.96 -1.81
N ARG A 61 -2.74 -16.67 -1.00
CA ARG A 61 -2.88 -15.80 0.18
C ARG A 61 -3.27 -14.36 -0.19
N LEU A 62 -2.63 -13.80 -1.22
CA LEU A 62 -2.93 -12.46 -1.70
C LEU A 62 -4.34 -12.37 -2.29
N GLN A 63 -4.76 -13.37 -3.08
CA GLN A 63 -6.11 -13.43 -3.63
C GLN A 63 -7.17 -13.62 -2.53
N LYS A 64 -6.88 -14.44 -1.50
CA LYS A 64 -7.76 -14.58 -0.32
C LYS A 64 -7.99 -13.23 0.37
N PHE A 65 -6.93 -12.44 0.57
CA PHE A 65 -7.06 -11.09 1.11
C PHE A 65 -7.91 -10.17 0.22
N ILE A 66 -7.72 -10.22 -1.10
CA ILE A 66 -8.56 -9.46 -2.05
C ILE A 66 -10.04 -9.84 -1.90
N ASP A 67 -10.33 -11.14 -1.87
CA ASP A 67 -11.71 -11.67 -1.75
C ASP A 67 -12.35 -11.27 -0.41
N GLU A 68 -11.59 -11.30 0.70
CA GLU A 68 -12.02 -10.88 2.03
C GLU A 68 -12.40 -9.40 2.07
N VAL A 69 -11.56 -8.52 1.53
CA VAL A 69 -11.79 -7.05 1.53
C VAL A 69 -12.89 -6.65 0.54
N MET A 70 -13.06 -7.39 -0.56
CA MET A 70 -14.13 -7.16 -1.53
C MET A 70 -15.50 -7.66 -1.05
N GLY A 71 -15.55 -8.43 0.05
CA GLY A 71 -16.79 -8.97 0.62
C GLY A 71 -17.29 -10.24 -0.07
N HIS A 72 -16.45 -10.93 -0.83
CA HIS A 72 -16.78 -12.17 -1.55
C HIS A 72 -16.40 -13.45 -0.77
N SER A 73 -16.36 -13.41 0.57
CA SER A 73 -16.02 -14.60 1.36
C SER A 73 -17.02 -15.74 1.09
N PRO A 74 -16.56 -16.93 0.64
CA PRO A 74 -17.43 -18.08 0.38
C PRO A 74 -17.90 -18.78 1.66
N GLU A 75 -17.48 -18.34 2.85
CA GLU A 75 -17.83 -19.00 4.12
C GLU A 75 -19.20 -18.60 4.71
N ASN A 76 -19.94 -17.67 4.09
CA ASN A 76 -21.33 -17.38 4.48
C ASN A 76 -22.36 -18.31 3.82
N GLY A 77 -21.91 -19.44 3.25
CA GLY A 77 -22.69 -20.27 2.36
C GLY A 77 -23.11 -21.65 2.89
N MET A 78 -23.19 -21.91 4.20
CA MET A 78 -23.81 -23.16 4.70
C MET A 78 -24.49 -23.00 6.06
N LEU A 79 -25.75 -22.57 6.05
CA LEU A 79 -26.89 -23.27 6.67
C LEU A 79 -28.17 -22.51 6.30
N GLY A 80 -29.16 -23.23 5.78
CA GLY A 80 -30.42 -22.66 5.30
C GLY A 80 -31.20 -21.94 6.40
N THR A 81 -31.05 -20.63 6.46
CA THR A 81 -32.05 -19.68 6.96
C THR A 81 -31.82 -18.38 6.20
N VAL A 82 -32.91 -17.77 5.73
CA VAL A 82 -32.91 -16.47 5.04
C VAL A 82 -32.19 -15.46 5.93
N SER A 83 -30.90 -15.27 5.69
CA SER A 83 -30.04 -14.42 6.48
C SER A 83 -29.84 -13.14 5.69
N THR A 84 -30.53 -12.11 6.15
CA THR A 84 -30.25 -10.72 5.82
C THR A 84 -28.74 -10.48 5.90
N PRO A 85 -28.18 -9.63 5.01
CA PRO A 85 -26.75 -9.35 5.04
C PRO A 85 -26.44 -8.76 6.41
N LYS A 86 -25.64 -9.48 7.22
CA LYS A 86 -24.98 -8.90 8.39
C LYS A 86 -24.03 -7.81 7.89
N LYS A 87 -24.58 -6.64 7.57
CA LYS A 87 -23.86 -5.37 7.55
C LYS A 87 -23.37 -5.18 8.98
N THR A 88 -22.14 -5.61 9.27
CA THR A 88 -21.41 -5.03 10.38
C THR A 88 -21.49 -3.52 10.19
N THR A 89 -21.99 -2.81 11.20
CA THR A 89 -22.22 -1.36 11.20
C THR A 89 -20.90 -0.57 11.21
N GLU A 90 -19.81 -1.19 10.78
CA GLU A 90 -18.46 -0.68 10.85
C GLU A 90 -18.12 0.02 9.53
N ALA A 91 -17.56 1.22 9.65
CA ALA A 91 -17.19 2.01 8.49
C ALA A 91 -16.13 1.27 7.65
N PRO A 92 -16.14 1.43 6.32
CA PRO A 92 -15.20 0.71 5.46
C PRO A 92 -13.76 1.12 5.77
N PHE A 93 -12.88 0.13 5.92
CA PHE A 93 -11.44 0.34 6.11
C PHE A 93 -10.78 0.73 4.77
N ARG A 94 -10.72 2.04 4.49
CA ARG A 94 -10.35 2.61 3.19
C ARG A 94 -8.88 2.38 2.82
N THR A 95 -7.96 2.41 3.79
CA THR A 95 -6.53 2.16 3.53
C THR A 95 -6.30 0.74 3.02
N TYR A 96 -6.94 -0.26 3.64
CA TYR A 96 -6.84 -1.66 3.19
C TYR A 96 -7.55 -1.87 1.85
N GLN A 97 -8.68 -1.21 1.62
CA GLN A 97 -9.35 -1.23 0.31
C GLN A 97 -8.46 -0.65 -0.80
N ALA A 98 -7.76 0.45 -0.54
CA ALA A 98 -6.85 1.06 -1.49
C ALA A 98 -5.64 0.15 -1.80
N PHE A 99 -5.05 -0.48 -0.79
CA PHE A 99 -3.99 -1.47 -0.97
C PHE A 99 -4.47 -2.71 -1.73
N MET A 100 -5.65 -3.23 -1.39
CA MET A 100 -6.31 -4.31 -2.11
C MET A 100 -6.51 -3.96 -3.59
N TRP A 101 -6.98 -2.75 -3.90
CA TRP A 101 -7.19 -2.31 -5.27
C TRP A 101 -5.89 -2.25 -6.06
N ALA A 102 -4.79 -1.79 -5.45
CA ALA A 102 -3.48 -1.79 -6.06
C ALA A 102 -2.98 -3.22 -6.37
N LEU A 103 -3.16 -4.15 -5.42
CA LEU A 103 -2.87 -5.58 -5.64
C LEU A 103 -3.73 -6.17 -6.75
N TYR A 104 -5.01 -5.82 -6.79
CA TYR A 104 -5.94 -6.30 -7.80
C TYR A 104 -5.52 -5.86 -9.22
N LYS A 105 -5.12 -4.59 -9.39
CA LYS A 105 -4.55 -4.08 -10.66
C LYS A 105 -3.31 -4.86 -11.08
N TYR A 106 -2.40 -5.13 -10.14
CA TYR A 106 -1.22 -5.96 -10.40
C TYR A 106 -1.62 -7.35 -10.92
N PHE A 107 -2.60 -8.01 -10.27
CA PHE A 107 -3.06 -9.33 -10.69
C PHE A 107 -3.77 -9.35 -12.05
N ILE A 108 -4.44 -8.27 -12.45
CA ILE A 108 -4.98 -8.16 -13.82
C ILE A 108 -3.84 -8.23 -14.84
N SER A 109 -2.85 -7.35 -14.71
CA SER A 109 -1.69 -7.33 -15.62
C SER A 109 -0.92 -8.66 -15.60
N PHE A 110 -0.75 -9.26 -14.42
CA PHE A 110 -0.09 -10.56 -14.31
C PHE A 110 -0.87 -11.68 -15.01
N LYS A 111 -2.20 -11.72 -14.89
CA LYS A 111 -3.05 -12.71 -15.58
C LYS A 111 -3.03 -12.53 -17.09
N GLU A 112 -2.98 -11.30 -17.58
CA GLU A 112 -2.85 -11.00 -19.02
C GLU A 112 -1.53 -11.56 -19.58
N GLU A 113 -0.42 -11.36 -18.88
CA GLU A 113 0.89 -11.89 -19.27
C GLU A 113 0.94 -13.43 -19.22
N LEU A 114 0.35 -14.04 -18.19
CA LEU A 114 0.19 -15.49 -18.09
C LEU A 114 -0.63 -16.05 -19.27
N THR A 115 -1.69 -15.34 -19.67
CA THR A 115 -2.53 -15.72 -20.82
C THR A 115 -1.74 -15.62 -22.13
N GLU A 116 -0.87 -14.63 -22.27
CA GLU A 116 -0.02 -14.48 -23.47
C GLU A 116 1.04 -15.59 -23.56
N ILE A 117 1.65 -15.95 -22.43
CA ILE A 117 2.55 -17.11 -22.35
C ILE A 117 1.80 -18.40 -22.70
N GLU A 118 0.58 -18.59 -22.20
CA GLU A 118 -0.26 -19.75 -22.52
C GLU A 118 -0.60 -19.82 -24.01
N LYS A 119 -0.98 -18.69 -24.63
CA LYS A 119 -1.20 -18.61 -26.08
C LYS A 119 0.05 -18.96 -26.87
N CYS A 120 1.23 -18.48 -26.46
CA CYS A 120 2.49 -18.83 -27.10
C CYS A 120 2.79 -20.34 -27.05
N ILE A 121 2.45 -20.99 -25.93
CA ILE A 121 2.62 -22.44 -25.76
C ILE A 121 1.65 -23.24 -26.63
N ILE A 122 0.42 -22.74 -26.81
CA ILE A 122 -0.62 -23.40 -27.59
C ILE A 122 -0.43 -23.21 -29.10
N ASN A 123 -0.05 -22.00 -29.54
CA ASN A 123 -0.24 -21.60 -30.94
C ASN A 123 0.90 -21.91 -31.92
N LYS A 124 2.15 -22.31 -31.55
CA LYS A 124 3.21 -22.57 -32.56
C LYS A 124 4.34 -23.57 -32.21
N ASP A 125 4.79 -24.26 -33.27
CA ASP A 125 5.99 -25.05 -33.68
C ASP A 125 7.30 -25.11 -32.85
N LYS A 126 7.41 -24.48 -31.69
CA LYS A 126 8.65 -24.51 -30.88
C LYS A 126 8.46 -25.30 -29.59
N THR A 127 9.42 -26.17 -29.29
CA THR A 127 9.47 -26.90 -28.02
C THR A 127 9.66 -25.92 -26.87
N VAL A 128 8.59 -25.66 -26.12
CA VAL A 128 8.65 -24.89 -24.87
C VAL A 128 8.87 -25.86 -23.71
N THR A 129 10.00 -25.73 -23.03
CA THR A 129 10.34 -26.53 -21.84
C THR A 129 9.95 -25.80 -20.55
N LEU A 130 9.99 -26.53 -19.43
CA LEU A 130 9.73 -25.96 -18.11
C LEU A 130 10.71 -24.84 -17.76
N SER A 131 12.00 -25.01 -18.05
CA SER A 131 13.02 -23.99 -17.80
C SER A 131 12.67 -22.68 -18.52
N ILE A 132 12.34 -22.75 -19.81
CA ILE A 132 12.03 -21.54 -20.61
C ILE A 132 10.87 -20.75 -20.00
N VAL A 133 9.85 -21.41 -19.46
CA VAL A 133 8.72 -20.71 -18.82
C VAL A 133 9.09 -20.16 -17.46
N ILE A 134 9.86 -20.87 -16.64
CA ILE A 134 10.35 -20.35 -15.37
C ILE A 134 11.24 -19.11 -15.60
N ASP A 135 12.11 -19.16 -16.60
CA ASP A 135 13.01 -18.06 -16.96
C ASP A 135 12.20 -16.83 -17.42
N LYS A 136 11.17 -17.04 -18.25
CA LYS A 136 10.25 -15.97 -18.66
C LYS A 136 9.45 -15.38 -17.50
N LEU A 137 9.04 -16.19 -16.53
CA LEU A 137 8.25 -15.74 -15.38
C LEU A 137 9.12 -15.16 -14.26
N SER A 138 10.43 -15.39 -14.27
CA SER A 138 11.36 -15.02 -13.22
C SER A 138 11.20 -13.57 -12.71
N PRO A 139 11.05 -12.54 -13.58
CA PRO A 139 10.82 -11.17 -13.13
C PRO A 139 9.53 -11.01 -12.31
N ARG A 140 8.44 -11.64 -12.74
CA ARG A 140 7.14 -11.63 -12.03
C ARG A 140 7.17 -12.44 -10.74
N LEU A 141 7.91 -13.55 -10.72
CA LEU A 141 8.09 -14.35 -9.51
C LEU A 141 8.88 -13.58 -8.44
N ALA A 142 9.88 -12.78 -8.84
CA ALA A 142 10.58 -11.87 -7.94
C ALA A 142 9.64 -10.78 -7.38
N GLN A 143 8.82 -10.17 -8.23
CA GLN A 143 7.78 -9.22 -7.81
C GLN A 143 6.80 -9.84 -6.80
N LEU A 144 6.32 -11.07 -7.04
CA LEU A 144 5.43 -11.78 -6.12
C LEU A 144 6.05 -11.99 -4.73
N LYS A 145 7.36 -12.28 -4.64
CA LYS A 145 8.06 -12.39 -3.36
C LYS A 145 8.06 -11.07 -2.60
N VAL A 146 8.32 -9.96 -3.29
CA VAL A 146 8.32 -8.62 -2.68
C VAL A 146 6.91 -8.27 -2.19
N LEU A 147 5.89 -8.49 -3.01
CA LEU A 147 4.49 -8.28 -2.63
C LEU A 147 4.08 -9.11 -1.42
N HIS A 148 4.51 -10.38 -1.38
CA HIS A 148 4.26 -11.26 -0.24
C HIS A 148 4.92 -10.79 1.04
N LYS A 149 6.18 -10.31 0.97
CA LYS A 149 6.90 -9.72 2.11
C LYS A 149 6.13 -8.52 2.68
N VAL A 150 5.76 -7.56 1.83
CA VAL A 150 5.01 -6.36 2.23
C VAL A 150 3.64 -6.72 2.80
N PHE A 151 2.90 -7.62 2.15
CA PHE A 151 1.60 -8.08 2.65
C PHE A 151 1.71 -8.81 4.00
N SER A 152 2.70 -9.70 4.15
CA SER A 152 2.87 -10.47 5.38
C SER A 152 3.18 -9.54 6.55
N THR A 153 4.19 -8.69 6.41
CA THR A 153 4.58 -7.72 7.45
C THR A 153 3.50 -6.66 7.70
N GLY A 154 2.90 -6.12 6.65
CA GLY A 154 2.00 -4.96 6.75
C GLY A 154 0.55 -5.30 7.10
N VAL A 155 0.11 -6.54 6.84
CA VAL A 155 -1.30 -6.94 6.99
C VAL A 155 -1.46 -8.28 7.72
N ALA A 156 -0.83 -9.35 7.24
CA ALA A 156 -1.15 -10.71 7.70
C ALA A 156 -0.61 -11.04 9.10
N GLU A 157 0.53 -10.47 9.48
CA GLU A 157 1.15 -10.65 10.79
C GLU A 157 0.60 -9.67 11.84
N VAL A 158 -0.27 -8.73 11.43
CA VAL A 158 -0.87 -7.75 12.33
C VAL A 158 -2.08 -8.38 13.04
N PRO A 159 -2.11 -8.40 14.39
CA PRO A 159 -3.23 -8.98 15.14
C PRO A 159 -4.59 -8.38 14.74
N PRO A 160 -5.66 -9.17 14.55
CA PRO A 160 -6.97 -8.67 14.10
C PRO A 160 -7.62 -7.63 15.03
N ASP A 161 -7.31 -7.69 16.33
CA ASP A 161 -7.78 -6.79 17.40
C ASP A 161 -7.03 -5.45 17.45
N THR A 162 -5.98 -5.30 16.62
CA THR A 162 -5.24 -4.05 16.49
C THR A 162 -6.14 -2.93 15.98
N ARG A 163 -6.05 -1.74 16.59
CA ARG A 163 -6.85 -0.57 16.19
C ARG A 163 -6.54 -0.13 14.75
N ASN A 164 -7.56 0.31 14.02
CA ASN A 164 -7.45 0.69 12.60
C ASN A 164 -6.37 1.75 12.32
N VAL A 165 -6.21 2.77 13.19
CA VAL A 165 -5.13 3.77 13.08
C VAL A 165 -3.73 3.14 13.10
N VAL A 166 -3.53 2.09 13.90
CA VAL A 166 -2.27 1.36 13.98
C VAL A 166 -2.07 0.51 12.73
N ARG A 167 -3.10 -0.22 12.31
CA ARG A 167 -3.08 -1.03 11.08
C ARG A 167 -2.76 -0.19 9.84
N ALA A 168 -3.45 0.94 9.66
CA ALA A 168 -3.26 1.85 8.53
C ALA A 168 -1.84 2.44 8.52
N SER A 169 -1.39 2.97 9.65
CA SER A 169 -0.08 3.58 9.76
C SER A 169 1.05 2.58 9.60
N HIS A 170 0.87 1.36 10.12
CA HIS A 170 1.83 0.26 9.97
C HIS A 170 1.98 -0.17 8.52
N LEU A 171 0.88 -0.35 7.79
CA LEU A 171 0.91 -0.67 6.36
C LEU A 171 1.60 0.43 5.54
N LEU A 172 1.22 1.69 5.75
CA LEU A 172 1.83 2.84 5.05
C LEU A 172 3.32 2.96 5.34
N ASN A 173 3.75 2.74 6.60
CA ASN A 173 5.15 2.73 6.98
C ASN A 173 5.90 1.52 6.42
N THR A 174 5.28 0.35 6.35
CA THR A 174 5.86 -0.87 5.77
C THR A 174 6.17 -0.66 4.30
N LEU A 175 5.21 -0.13 3.53
CA LEU A 175 5.40 0.23 2.13
C LEU A 175 6.50 1.29 1.96
N TYR A 176 6.44 2.37 2.74
CA TYR A 176 7.42 3.45 2.67
C TYR A 176 8.85 2.98 2.98
N LYS A 177 9.03 2.18 4.04
CA LYS A 177 10.33 1.60 4.39
C LYS A 177 10.82 0.62 3.33
N ALA A 178 9.94 -0.21 2.77
CA ALA A 178 10.30 -1.12 1.70
C ALA A 178 10.80 -0.37 0.46
N ILE A 179 10.16 0.73 0.08
CA ILE A 179 10.64 1.58 -1.03
C ILE A 179 12.06 2.06 -0.74
N LEU A 180 12.34 2.61 0.44
CA LEU A 180 13.68 3.08 0.81
C LEU A 180 14.72 1.95 0.86
N GLU A 181 14.34 0.76 1.34
CA GLU A 181 15.20 -0.43 1.39
C GLU A 181 15.62 -0.84 -0.03
N TYR A 182 14.68 -0.95 -0.96
CA TYR A 182 15.00 -1.35 -2.33
C TYR A 182 15.65 -0.23 -3.14
N ASP A 183 15.34 1.04 -2.88
CA ASP A 183 16.00 2.18 -3.52
C ASP A 183 17.50 2.23 -3.19
N SER A 184 17.88 1.86 -1.96
CA SER A 184 19.29 1.79 -1.54
C SER A 184 20.12 0.73 -2.27
N VAL A 185 19.49 -0.22 -2.97
CA VAL A 185 20.16 -1.26 -3.76
C VAL A 185 20.61 -0.74 -5.14
N GLY A 186 20.07 0.39 -5.61
CA GLY A 186 20.43 1.02 -6.88
C GLY A 186 19.65 0.51 -8.09
N GLU A 187 20.17 0.72 -9.30
CA GLU A 187 19.45 0.47 -10.58
C GLU A 187 18.94 -0.98 -10.74
N ALA A 188 19.61 -1.96 -10.11
CA ALA A 188 19.22 -3.37 -10.19
C ALA A 188 17.81 -3.66 -9.62
N SER A 189 17.28 -2.80 -8.75
CA SER A 189 15.96 -2.93 -8.12
C SER A 189 14.91 -1.97 -8.68
N GLU A 190 15.19 -1.24 -9.77
CA GLU A 190 14.28 -0.23 -10.35
C GLU A 190 12.85 -0.76 -10.57
N GLN A 191 12.72 -1.96 -11.14
CA GLN A 191 11.41 -2.61 -11.37
C GLN A 191 10.67 -2.91 -10.07
N THR A 192 11.40 -3.22 -9.00
CA THR A 192 10.84 -3.47 -7.67
C THR A 192 10.41 -2.18 -7.00
N VAL A 193 11.23 -1.12 -7.10
CA VAL A 193 10.92 0.21 -6.59
C VAL A 193 9.68 0.76 -7.30
N SER A 194 9.61 0.67 -8.63
CA SER A 194 8.44 1.08 -9.43
C SER A 194 7.16 0.36 -8.99
N LEU A 195 7.23 -0.96 -8.79
CA LEU A 195 6.11 -1.74 -8.25
C LEU A 195 5.67 -1.23 -6.88
N LEU A 196 6.59 -1.16 -5.91
CA LEU A 196 6.29 -0.72 -4.55
C LEU A 196 5.75 0.71 -4.50
N PHE A 197 6.32 1.59 -5.32
CA PHE A 197 5.89 2.97 -5.44
C PHE A 197 4.46 3.07 -5.97
N SER A 198 4.11 2.30 -7.01
CA SER A 198 2.73 2.25 -7.53
C SER A 198 1.72 1.77 -6.49
N LEU A 199 2.08 0.79 -5.65
CA LEU A 199 1.26 0.31 -4.55
C LEU A 199 1.09 1.37 -3.47
N TRP A 200 2.19 2.03 -3.07
CA TRP A 200 2.17 3.03 -2.01
C TRP A 200 1.35 4.26 -2.41
N VAL A 201 1.49 4.74 -3.64
CA VAL A 201 0.72 5.86 -4.18
C VAL A 201 -0.78 5.61 -4.12
N GLU A 202 -1.23 4.43 -4.53
CA GLU A 202 -2.66 4.10 -4.44
C GLU A 202 -3.09 3.93 -2.97
N THR A 203 -2.26 3.31 -2.13
CA THR A 203 -2.58 3.04 -0.72
C THR A 203 -2.66 4.32 0.12
N VAL A 204 -1.88 5.35 -0.21
CA VAL A 204 -1.86 6.63 0.52
C VAL A 204 -3.01 7.57 0.14
N ARG A 205 -3.66 7.32 -1.00
CA ARG A 205 -4.78 8.11 -1.53
C ARG A 205 -5.86 8.44 -0.48
N PRO A 206 -6.47 7.47 0.23
CA PRO A 206 -7.51 7.79 1.23
C PRO A 206 -7.00 8.70 2.35
N TYR A 207 -5.73 8.53 2.74
CA TYR A 207 -5.07 9.36 3.75
C TYR A 207 -4.94 10.81 3.29
N LEU A 208 -4.52 11.04 2.03
CA LEU A 208 -4.41 12.38 1.46
C LEU A 208 -5.78 13.01 1.19
N GLN A 209 -6.80 12.23 0.85
CA GLN A 209 -8.18 12.71 0.73
C GLN A 209 -8.74 13.22 2.06
N THR A 210 -8.48 12.51 3.17
CA THR A 210 -8.85 12.98 4.51
C THR A 210 -8.13 14.28 4.88
N VAL A 211 -6.86 14.43 4.50
CA VAL A 211 -6.10 15.67 4.71
C VAL A 211 -6.69 16.82 3.88
N ASP A 212 -6.99 16.59 2.61
CA ASP A 212 -7.55 17.60 1.69
C ASP A 212 -8.89 18.12 2.19
N GLU A 213 -9.83 17.21 2.50
CA GLU A 213 -11.15 17.55 3.06
C GLU A 213 -11.02 18.40 4.34
N TRP A 214 -10.05 18.06 5.20
CA TRP A 214 -9.88 18.80 6.43
C TRP A 214 -9.27 20.21 6.20
N ILE A 215 -8.28 20.34 5.32
CA ILE A 215 -7.63 21.63 5.04
C ILE A 215 -8.56 22.56 4.24
N VAL A 216 -9.41 22.01 3.38
CA VAL A 216 -10.30 22.80 2.50
C VAL A 216 -11.63 23.11 3.16
N HIS A 217 -12.28 22.09 3.75
CA HIS A 217 -13.63 22.23 4.28
C HIS A 217 -13.66 22.40 5.80
N GLY A 218 -12.51 22.25 6.48
CA GLY A 218 -12.43 22.36 7.94
C GLY A 218 -13.06 21.16 8.66
N ASN A 219 -13.39 20.09 7.93
CA ASN A 219 -14.07 18.91 8.46
C ASN A 219 -13.14 17.69 8.43
N LEU A 220 -12.66 17.27 9.60
CA LEU A 220 -11.93 16.01 9.72
C LEU A 220 -12.92 14.84 9.82
N PHE A 221 -13.18 14.18 8.69
CA PHE A 221 -14.06 13.03 8.60
C PHE A 221 -13.28 11.72 8.44
N ASP A 222 -13.24 10.93 9.52
CA ASP A 222 -12.58 9.62 9.55
C ASP A 222 -13.46 8.61 10.32
N PRO A 223 -14.47 8.01 9.65
CA PRO A 223 -15.45 7.16 10.30
C PRO A 223 -14.86 5.80 10.76
N ALA A 224 -13.80 5.32 10.10
CA ALA A 224 -13.11 4.07 10.43
C ALA A 224 -11.96 4.24 11.42
N LYS A 225 -11.67 5.48 11.86
CA LYS A 225 -10.60 5.81 12.82
C LYS A 225 -9.22 5.32 12.35
N GLU A 226 -8.92 5.53 11.07
CA GLU A 226 -7.66 5.15 10.43
C GLU A 226 -6.60 6.25 10.50
N PHE A 227 -7.02 7.49 10.69
CA PHE A 227 -6.19 8.68 10.59
C PHE A 227 -5.47 8.99 11.91
N ILE A 228 -4.18 9.36 11.82
CA ILE A 228 -3.34 9.64 12.99
C ILE A 228 -3.80 10.85 13.82
N ILE A 229 -4.54 11.78 13.21
CA ILE A 229 -5.12 12.93 13.92
C ILE A 229 -6.57 12.60 14.25
N GLN A 230 -6.94 12.71 15.52
CA GLN A 230 -8.28 12.40 15.99
C GLN A 230 -8.97 13.67 16.51
N ARG A 231 -10.19 13.91 16.02
CA ARG A 231 -11.03 15.01 16.49
C ARG A 231 -11.69 14.65 17.82
N ASN A 232 -11.39 15.43 18.86
CA ASN A 232 -12.13 15.41 20.11
C ASN A 232 -13.47 16.15 19.91
N LYS A 233 -14.56 15.40 19.88
CA LYS A 233 -15.92 15.94 19.69
C LYS A 233 -16.42 16.77 20.88
N ASN A 234 -15.77 16.64 22.04
CA ASN A 234 -16.20 17.32 23.27
C ASN A 234 -15.77 18.80 23.31
N VAL A 235 -14.89 19.23 22.40
CA VAL A 235 -14.39 20.60 22.34
C VAL A 235 -15.00 21.30 21.13
N PRO A 236 -16.08 22.10 21.30
CA PRO A 236 -16.67 22.85 20.20
C PRO A 236 -15.71 23.94 19.72
N VAL A 237 -15.96 24.48 18.52
CA VAL A 237 -15.07 25.48 17.90
C VAL A 237 -14.99 26.78 18.69
N ASN A 238 -16.07 27.15 19.39
CA ASN A 238 -16.12 28.34 20.24
C ASN A 238 -15.51 28.13 21.63
N HIS A 239 -14.92 26.96 21.92
CA HIS A 239 -14.32 26.68 23.21
C HIS A 239 -12.95 27.37 23.34
N ARG A 240 -12.64 27.88 24.54
CA ARG A 240 -11.35 28.53 24.83
C ARG A 240 -10.15 27.64 24.51
N ASP A 241 -10.30 26.34 24.76
CA ASP A 241 -9.23 25.34 24.55
C ASP A 241 -9.21 24.74 23.14
N PHE A 242 -9.92 25.33 22.17
CA PHE A 242 -9.98 24.81 20.78
C PHE A 242 -8.59 24.49 20.21
N TRP A 243 -7.64 25.41 20.38
CA TRP A 243 -6.29 25.25 19.85
C TRP A 243 -5.50 24.11 20.50
N TYR A 244 -5.81 23.75 21.75
CA TYR A 244 -5.03 22.80 22.54
C TYR A 244 -5.67 21.41 22.63
N ALA A 245 -7.01 21.33 22.66
CA ALA A 245 -7.72 20.10 23.02
C ALA A 245 -8.61 19.50 21.92
N THR A 246 -8.86 20.21 20.81
CA THR A 246 -9.78 19.74 19.75
C THR A 246 -9.20 18.61 18.90
N TYR A 247 -7.88 18.54 18.74
CA TYR A 247 -7.23 17.52 17.92
C TYR A 247 -6.07 16.91 18.68
N THR A 248 -6.06 15.58 18.74
CA THR A 248 -5.00 14.80 19.39
C THR A 248 -4.29 13.94 18.35
N LEU A 249 -2.98 13.75 18.54
CA LEU A 249 -2.23 12.77 17.79
C LEU A 249 -2.38 11.43 18.49
N TYR A 250 -2.74 10.40 17.71
CA TYR A 250 -2.76 9.06 18.24
C TYR A 250 -1.34 8.62 18.61
N SER A 251 -1.13 8.31 19.88
CA SER A 251 0.10 7.75 20.41
C SER A 251 -0.19 6.37 21.01
N VAL A 252 0.53 5.35 20.55
CA VAL A 252 0.66 4.11 21.31
C VAL A 252 1.66 4.40 22.41
N SER A 253 1.19 4.59 23.64
CA SER A 253 2.01 4.21 24.78
C SER A 253 1.94 2.69 24.83
N GLU A 254 3.08 1.99 24.85
CA GLU A 254 3.10 0.61 25.32
C GLU A 254 2.46 0.62 26.72
N LYS A 255 1.21 0.19 26.81
CA LYS A 255 0.59 -0.09 28.10
C LYS A 255 0.90 -1.54 28.37
N THR A 256 1.91 -1.77 29.21
CA THR A 256 1.94 -2.94 30.07
C THR A 256 0.60 -2.95 30.80
N GLU A 257 -0.16 -4.03 30.64
CA GLU A 257 -1.33 -4.30 31.47
C GLU A 257 -0.88 -4.26 32.93
N ASN A 258 -1.42 -3.33 33.73
CA ASN A 258 -1.60 -3.49 35.17
C ASN A 258 -2.55 -2.40 35.71
N GLU A 259 -3.73 -2.91 36.06
CA GLU A 259 -4.67 -2.57 37.14
C GLU A 259 -4.82 -1.14 37.70
N GLU A 260 -6.11 -0.83 37.88
CA GLU A 260 -6.73 0.12 38.79
C GLU A 260 -5.88 0.60 39.98
N LYS A 261 -5.74 1.92 40.14
CA LYS A 261 -6.18 2.62 41.36
C LYS A 261 -6.15 4.14 41.22
N MET A 262 -7.19 4.71 41.80
CA MET A 262 -7.47 6.12 42.06
C MET A 262 -6.36 6.80 42.86
N SER A 263 -5.96 8.02 42.48
CA SER A 263 -5.75 9.11 43.44
C SER A 263 -5.50 10.44 42.72
N ASP A 264 -6.29 11.43 43.13
CA ASP A 264 -6.17 12.84 42.84
C ASP A 264 -4.74 13.38 43.06
N ASN A 265 -4.32 14.35 42.25
CA ASN A 265 -3.71 15.57 42.78
C ASN A 265 -3.60 16.67 41.73
N ALA A 266 -3.99 17.87 42.17
CA ALA A 266 -3.90 19.12 41.46
C ALA A 266 -2.50 19.75 41.57
N SER A 267 -2.12 20.47 40.51
CA SER A 267 -1.26 21.66 40.49
C SER A 267 0.27 21.57 40.69
N ALA A 268 0.93 22.39 39.85
CA ALA A 268 2.23 23.05 39.99
C ALA A 268 3.52 22.38 39.43
N SER A 269 3.93 22.90 38.26
CA SER A 269 5.29 23.29 37.84
C SER A 269 6.50 22.79 38.64
N SER A 270 7.41 22.05 37.98
CA SER A 270 8.85 22.33 38.04
C SER A 270 9.59 21.65 36.88
N GLY A 271 10.57 22.35 36.32
CA GLY A 271 11.40 21.89 35.22
C GLY A 271 12.25 20.67 35.57
N SER A 272 12.29 19.73 34.63
CA SER A 272 13.40 18.81 34.47
C SER A 272 13.47 18.41 33.00
N ASP A 273 14.67 18.54 32.42
CA ASP A 273 15.03 18.01 31.12
C ASP A 273 14.75 16.51 31.09
N GLN A 274 13.61 16.13 30.49
CA GLN A 274 13.34 14.73 30.21
C GLN A 274 13.80 14.41 28.81
N ALA A 275 14.81 13.54 28.76
CA ALA A 275 15.18 12.74 27.59
C ALA A 275 13.93 12.27 26.83
N PRO A 276 13.97 12.17 25.49
CA PRO A 276 12.78 11.86 24.71
C PRO A 276 12.31 10.45 25.07
N SER A 277 11.34 10.37 25.98
CA SER A 277 10.61 9.14 26.26
C SER A 277 10.15 8.59 24.92
N SER A 278 10.58 7.39 24.57
CA SER A 278 10.29 6.73 23.30
C SER A 278 8.82 6.31 23.21
N ARG A 279 7.90 7.27 23.30
CA ARG A 279 6.55 7.12 22.76
C ARG A 279 6.76 6.92 21.27
N GLN A 280 6.80 5.67 20.82
CA GLN A 280 6.69 5.36 19.41
C GLN A 280 5.27 5.74 19.00
N HIS A 281 5.10 7.01 18.68
CA HIS A 281 3.92 7.47 17.97
C HIS A 281 3.76 6.55 16.76
N THR A 282 2.55 6.07 16.56
CA THR A 282 2.07 5.39 15.35
C THR A 282 2.06 6.39 14.20
N MET A 283 3.17 7.08 14.00
CA MET A 283 3.31 8.21 13.13
C MET A 283 3.64 7.67 11.76
N VAL A 284 2.89 8.15 10.78
CA VAL A 284 3.15 7.88 9.38
C VAL A 284 4.37 8.69 8.97
N SER A 285 5.46 8.00 8.63
CA SER A 285 6.80 8.59 8.51
C SER A 285 6.86 9.72 7.49
N PHE A 286 6.17 9.57 6.35
CA PHE A 286 6.18 10.56 5.28
C PHE A 286 5.41 11.85 5.62
N LEU A 287 4.49 11.83 6.58
CA LEU A 287 3.75 13.03 7.02
C LEU A 287 4.50 13.83 8.08
N LYS A 288 5.48 13.23 8.76
CA LYS A 288 6.24 13.86 9.85
C LYS A 288 6.72 15.29 9.52
N PRO A 289 7.28 15.58 8.33
CA PRO A 289 7.80 16.91 8.01
C PRO A 289 6.72 18.00 7.90
N VAL A 290 5.50 17.63 7.49
CA VAL A 290 4.40 18.57 7.18
C VAL A 290 3.25 18.52 8.18
N LEU A 291 3.30 17.61 9.15
CA LEU A 291 2.21 17.35 10.10
C LEU A 291 1.73 18.60 10.84
N LYS A 292 2.67 19.42 11.34
CA LYS A 292 2.35 20.67 12.04
C LYS A 292 1.59 21.64 11.13
N GLN A 293 2.00 21.75 9.86
CA GLN A 293 1.36 22.62 8.89
C GLN A 293 -0.06 22.14 8.58
N ILE A 294 -0.25 20.83 8.39
CA ILE A 294 -1.57 20.22 8.18
C ILE A 294 -2.50 20.53 9.35
N ILE A 295 -2.03 20.33 10.60
CA ILE A 295 -2.83 20.60 11.80
C ILE A 295 -3.22 22.08 11.91
N MET A 296 -2.27 22.98 11.69
CA MET A 296 -2.54 24.42 11.75
C MET A 296 -3.51 24.85 10.66
N ALA A 297 -3.33 24.39 9.42
CA ALA A 297 -4.20 24.71 8.31
C ALA A 297 -5.63 24.20 8.53
N GLY A 298 -5.80 22.94 8.94
CA GLY A 298 -7.11 22.36 9.22
C GLY A 298 -7.85 23.05 10.37
N LYS A 299 -7.16 23.38 11.47
CA LYS A 299 -7.73 24.15 12.59
C LYS A 299 -8.16 25.55 12.15
N SER A 300 -7.30 26.26 11.41
CA SER A 300 -7.60 27.59 10.89
C SER A 300 -8.80 27.58 9.93
N MET A 301 -8.89 26.61 9.03
CA MET A 301 -10.02 26.48 8.11
C MET A 301 -11.32 26.22 8.87
N GLN A 302 -11.29 25.34 9.87
CA GLN A 302 -12.46 25.08 10.70
C GLN A 302 -12.95 26.33 11.42
N LEU A 303 -12.03 27.15 11.96
CA LEU A 303 -12.37 28.44 12.56
C LEU A 303 -12.99 29.40 11.54
N LEU A 304 -12.37 29.52 10.36
CA LEU A 304 -12.84 30.38 9.27
C LEU A 304 -14.26 30.00 8.82
N LYS A 305 -14.55 28.70 8.67
CA LYS A 305 -15.89 28.22 8.32
C LYS A 305 -16.93 28.55 9.39
N ASN A 306 -16.57 28.48 10.68
CA ASN A 306 -17.47 28.87 11.77
C ASN A 306 -17.78 30.38 11.79
N LEU A 307 -16.89 31.21 11.28
CA LEU A 307 -17.15 32.64 11.07
C LEU A 307 -18.05 32.86 9.84
N GLN A 308 -17.74 32.23 8.70
CA GLN A 308 -18.50 32.40 7.45
C GLN A 308 -19.95 31.88 7.53
N CYS A 309 -20.21 30.81 8.27
CA CYS A 309 -21.58 30.33 8.50
C CYS A 309 -22.49 31.33 9.24
N LYS A 310 -21.92 32.39 9.84
CA LYS A 310 -22.70 33.47 10.47
C LYS A 310 -23.09 34.58 9.48
N ASP A 311 -22.42 34.68 8.33
CA ASP A 311 -22.45 35.89 7.47
C ASP A 311 -22.80 35.68 5.98
N GLY A 312 -23.03 34.46 5.45
CA GLY A 312 -23.27 34.33 3.99
C GLY A 312 -23.80 33.01 3.41
N SER A 313 -24.35 33.11 2.19
CA SER A 313 -25.11 32.09 1.44
C SER A 313 -24.24 30.97 0.81
N PRO A 314 -24.71 29.71 0.77
CA PRO A 314 -23.92 28.53 0.41
C PRO A 314 -23.56 28.38 -1.09
N GLN A 315 -24.16 29.15 -2.00
CA GLN A 315 -24.06 28.93 -3.45
C GLN A 315 -22.72 29.34 -4.10
N GLN A 316 -21.97 30.30 -3.54
CA GLN A 316 -20.68 30.73 -4.12
C GLN A 316 -19.49 29.83 -3.74
N ALA A 317 -19.60 29.03 -2.68
CA ALA A 317 -18.52 28.14 -2.24
C ALA A 317 -18.42 26.88 -3.12
N ALA A 318 -19.55 26.38 -3.64
CA ALA A 318 -19.60 25.15 -4.43
C ALA A 318 -18.98 25.31 -5.83
N SER A 319 -19.07 26.50 -6.45
CA SER A 319 -18.49 26.75 -7.78
C SER A 319 -16.97 26.83 -7.77
N ARG A 320 -16.36 27.41 -6.71
CA ARG A 320 -14.90 27.50 -6.56
C ARG A 320 -14.23 26.16 -6.26
N ASP A 321 -14.96 25.24 -5.63
CA ASP A 321 -14.44 23.92 -5.25
C ASP A 321 -14.37 22.97 -6.46
N ALA A 322 -15.22 23.16 -7.47
CA ALA A 322 -15.29 22.33 -8.67
C ALA A 322 -14.06 22.46 -9.59
N GLU A 323 -13.35 23.60 -9.57
CA GLU A 323 -12.16 23.86 -10.39
C GLU A 323 -10.84 23.48 -9.70
N ARG A 324 -10.89 23.11 -8.40
CA ARG A 324 -9.70 22.85 -7.60
C ARG A 324 -9.18 21.43 -7.84
N LYS A 325 -7.86 21.30 -8.06
CA LYS A 325 -7.17 20.01 -8.02
C LYS A 325 -7.08 19.48 -6.59
N SER A 326 -7.42 18.22 -6.38
CA SER A 326 -7.27 17.56 -5.08
C SER A 326 -5.80 17.52 -4.63
N LEU A 327 -5.56 17.47 -3.31
CA LEU A 327 -4.20 17.31 -2.77
C LEU A 327 -3.49 16.07 -3.34
N TYR A 328 -4.24 14.99 -3.55
CA TYR A 328 -3.72 13.78 -4.16
C TYR A 328 -3.25 14.01 -5.60
N THR A 329 -4.03 14.73 -6.41
CA THR A 329 -3.65 15.09 -7.78
C THR A 329 -2.39 15.96 -7.81
N LEU A 330 -2.34 16.99 -6.96
CA LEU A 330 -1.16 17.86 -6.83
C LEU A 330 0.08 17.09 -6.37
N PHE A 331 -0.10 16.14 -5.45
CA PHE A 331 0.96 15.25 -5.00
C PHE A 331 1.53 14.42 -6.16
N LEU A 332 0.66 13.80 -6.97
CA LEU A 332 1.09 13.04 -8.15
C LEU A 332 1.83 13.90 -9.17
N GLU A 333 1.32 15.08 -9.50
CA GLU A 333 1.95 16.02 -10.42
C GLU A 333 3.34 16.45 -9.92
N SER A 334 3.46 16.71 -8.61
CA SER A 334 4.73 17.08 -7.99
C SER A 334 5.75 15.94 -8.03
N VAL A 335 5.32 14.71 -7.73
CA VAL A 335 6.21 13.54 -7.81
C VAL A 335 6.64 13.29 -9.26
N GLN A 336 5.70 13.32 -10.21
CA GLN A 336 6.01 13.10 -11.62
C GLN A 336 6.99 14.13 -12.16
N SER A 337 6.84 15.41 -11.80
CA SER A 337 7.79 16.46 -12.16
C SER A 337 9.19 16.20 -11.60
N ARG A 338 9.31 15.75 -10.34
CA ARG A 338 10.60 15.45 -9.71
C ARG A 338 11.29 14.22 -10.30
N LEU A 339 10.51 13.19 -10.64
CA LEU A 339 11.04 11.99 -11.29
C LEU A 339 11.57 12.31 -12.70
N ARG A 340 10.85 13.14 -13.47
CA ARG A 340 11.29 13.59 -14.80
C ARG A 340 12.53 14.48 -14.76
N HIS A 341 12.65 15.38 -13.77
CA HIS A 341 13.85 16.21 -13.64
C HIS A 341 15.11 15.43 -13.24
N GLY A 342 14.98 14.20 -12.73
CA GLY A 342 16.12 13.30 -12.53
C GLY A 342 16.70 12.74 -13.84
N GLU A 343 15.94 12.76 -14.93
CA GLU A 343 16.37 12.29 -16.26
C GLU A 343 16.99 13.42 -17.10
N GLU A 344 16.75 14.70 -16.76
CA GLU A 344 17.22 15.87 -17.54
C GLU A 344 18.60 16.41 -17.17
N SER A 345 19.37 15.75 -16.29
CA SER A 345 20.71 16.21 -15.91
C SER A 345 21.86 15.41 -16.53
N VAL A 346 21.99 15.47 -17.87
CA VAL A 346 23.27 15.74 -18.58
C VAL A 346 22.93 16.30 -19.98
N PRO A 347 22.83 17.61 -20.19
CA PRO A 347 23.16 18.15 -21.50
C PRO A 347 24.68 18.09 -21.64
N ASP A 348 25.17 17.19 -22.49
CA ASP A 348 26.51 17.23 -23.06
C ASP A 348 26.72 18.61 -23.71
N THR A 349 27.18 19.56 -22.89
CA THR A 349 27.68 20.86 -23.31
C THR A 349 29.16 20.91 -22.99
N ILE A 350 29.87 19.85 -23.38
CA ILE A 350 31.32 19.85 -23.54
C ILE A 350 31.59 19.54 -25.00
N THR A 351 31.56 20.57 -25.85
CA THR A 351 32.51 20.86 -26.94
C THR A 351 31.86 21.76 -27.98
N GLU A 352 32.13 23.07 -27.90
CA GLU A 352 32.37 23.90 -29.11
C GLU A 352 32.92 25.30 -28.78
N GLN A 353 32.84 25.76 -27.53
CA GLN A 353 33.42 27.05 -27.12
C GLN A 353 34.83 26.98 -26.49
N GLN A 354 35.39 25.79 -26.27
CA GLN A 354 36.80 25.63 -25.86
C GLN A 354 37.77 25.32 -27.03
N ALA A 355 37.25 24.97 -28.22
CA ALA A 355 38.08 24.71 -29.40
C ALA A 355 38.60 26.01 -30.08
N THR A 356 37.92 27.14 -29.90
CA THR A 356 38.30 28.43 -30.50
C THR A 356 39.23 29.29 -29.65
N LYS A 357 39.51 28.92 -28.40
CA LYS A 357 40.52 29.60 -27.55
C LYS A 357 41.90 28.95 -27.53
N GLN A 358 42.03 27.69 -27.98
CA GLN A 358 43.34 27.03 -28.11
C GLN A 358 43.98 27.16 -29.50
N SER A 359 43.22 27.53 -30.53
CA SER A 359 43.75 27.76 -31.89
C SER A 359 44.37 29.15 -32.09
N LEU A 360 44.17 30.09 -31.16
CA LEU A 360 44.71 31.46 -31.23
C LEU A 360 46.04 31.66 -30.46
N ILE A 361 46.59 30.62 -29.83
CA ILE A 361 47.86 30.69 -29.05
C ILE A 361 49.03 29.97 -29.75
N LYS A 362 48.84 29.46 -30.99
CA LYS A 362 49.92 28.81 -31.78
C LYS A 362 50.32 29.54 -33.08
N MET A 363 49.95 30.81 -33.23
CA MET A 363 50.52 31.67 -34.27
C MET A 363 50.98 33.01 -33.67
N ARG A 364 52.10 32.96 -32.96
CA ARG A 364 53.05 34.08 -32.89
C ARG A 364 54.43 33.60 -32.49
#